data_AF-A0A1U7ZRS2-F1
#
_entry.id   AF-A0A1U7ZRS2-F1
#
_cell.length_a   1.000
_cell.length_b   1.000
_cell.length_c   1.000
_cell.angle_alpha   90.00
_cell.angle_beta   90.00
_cell.angle_gamma   90.00
#
_symmetry.space_group_name_H-M   'P 1'
#
loop_
_entity.id
_entity.type
_entity.pdbx_description
1 polymer ?
#
loop_
_entity_poly.entity_id
_entity_poly.type
_entity_poly.pdbx_seq_one_letter_code
_entity_poly.pdbx_strand_id
1 'polypeptide(L)'
;MDATACGIPSVNYCNIVDEPVAALVVSPLPTFQRQQRHCFGESNPGEFPLAANPSIVLHVLTDCKLDPRDLAKLEATCSFFRQPANFSPDFELSITELAALDMCQKRAIFKPMTGEEREGLKQRCGGSWKLVLEFLQAGEAACCRREQSLAIAGPGHSIAVTSKGAVYSFGCNSSGQLGHGTLEDEWRPRQIRFLQGIRIIQATAGAGRTMLISDAGRVYAFGKDSFGEALYGVQGSEFVTTPHPVESLKNVFVVQAAIGNFFTAVLSREGKVYTFSWGSDAKLGHQTEASDLEPRPLLGALENVPVVQIAAGYCYLLALAFQPAGMSVYSVGCGLGGKLGHGSKTDERYPRLIEQFQALNIQPVEVAAGAWHAAVVGRDGRVCTWGWGRFGCLGHGNEECESLPKVVEALSKVKAIHVATGDYTTFVVSEDGDVYSFGCGESSSLGHNIGADGQGRQNVLSPELVTSLKQVKERVVHISLTNSIYWNAHTFALTESGKLYGFGAGDKGQLGVEFVADQSERGNPERIDIDLT
;
A
#
# COMPACT_ATOMS: atom_id res chain seq x y z
N MET A 1 24.55 -38.57 52.79
CA MET A 1 23.54 -38.56 53.87
C MET A 1 22.30 -37.92 53.28
N ASP A 2 21.32 -38.78 53.07
CA ASP A 2 19.87 -38.61 53.16
C ASP A 2 19.12 -37.47 52.46
N ALA A 3 18.06 -37.97 51.81
CA ALA A 3 16.97 -37.31 51.14
C ALA A 3 15.93 -36.71 52.11
N THR A 4 15.14 -35.76 51.60
CA THR A 4 13.69 -35.50 51.87
C THR A 4 13.32 -34.27 51.02
N ALA A 5 12.56 -34.36 49.92
CA ALA A 5 11.15 -34.73 49.69
C ALA A 5 10.11 -33.66 50.12
N CYS A 6 9.57 -32.95 49.12
CA CYS A 6 8.29 -32.20 49.12
C CYS A 6 7.98 -31.88 47.65
N GLY A 7 6.83 -32.11 47.00
CA GLY A 7 5.55 -32.75 47.26
C GLY A 7 4.74 -32.56 45.96
N ILE A 8 4.16 -33.62 45.39
CA ILE A 8 3.34 -33.61 44.16
C ILE A 8 1.86 -33.70 44.57
N PRO A 9 0.93 -32.93 43.97
CA PRO A 9 -0.50 -33.24 44.03
C PRO A 9 -0.91 -34.21 42.92
N SER A 10 -1.54 -35.32 43.32
CA SER A 10 -2.09 -36.39 42.49
C SER A 10 -3.41 -36.02 41.80
N VAL A 11 -3.52 -36.34 40.51
CA VAL A 11 -4.75 -36.29 39.71
C VAL A 11 -5.55 -37.58 39.92
N ASN A 12 -6.82 -37.45 40.34
CA ASN A 12 -7.75 -38.57 40.52
C ASN A 12 -8.25 -39.08 39.15
N TYR A 13 -8.06 -40.37 38.87
CA TYR A 13 -8.70 -41.08 37.76
C TYR A 13 -10.03 -41.68 38.24
N CYS A 14 -11.14 -41.33 37.59
CA CYS A 14 -12.42 -42.02 37.74
C CYS A 14 -12.49 -43.17 36.73
N ASN A 15 -12.57 -44.41 37.24
CA ASN A 15 -12.84 -45.62 36.47
C ASN A 15 -14.30 -45.62 36.00
N ILE A 16 -14.53 -45.71 34.69
CA ILE A 16 -15.85 -46.00 34.11
C ILE A 16 -15.90 -47.49 33.77
N VAL A 17 -16.97 -48.14 34.22
CA VAL A 17 -17.27 -49.57 34.11
C VAL A 17 -17.84 -49.87 32.72
N ASP A 18 -17.34 -50.92 32.07
CA ASP A 18 -17.87 -51.46 30.82
C ASP A 18 -19.23 -52.14 31.05
N GLU A 19 -20.29 -51.70 30.35
CA GLU A 19 -21.55 -52.44 30.19
C GLU A 19 -21.89 -52.69 28.71
N PRO A 20 -22.52 -53.83 28.35
CA PRO A 20 -22.65 -54.29 26.98
C PRO A 20 -23.86 -53.71 26.21
N VAL A 21 -23.67 -53.64 24.89
CA VAL A 21 -24.56 -53.09 23.86
C VAL A 21 -25.97 -53.69 23.86
N ALA A 22 -26.99 -52.84 24.05
CA ALA A 22 -28.39 -53.14 23.73
C ALA A 22 -28.78 -52.51 22.38
N ALA A 23 -29.38 -53.30 21.50
CA ALA A 23 -29.77 -52.93 20.14
C ALA A 23 -30.83 -51.82 20.13
N LEU A 24 -30.52 -50.68 19.51
CA LEU A 24 -31.50 -49.65 19.18
C LEU A 24 -32.18 -49.97 17.85
N VAL A 25 -33.50 -50.18 17.93
CA VAL A 25 -34.42 -50.36 16.81
C VAL A 25 -34.43 -49.09 15.95
N VAL A 26 -34.14 -49.23 14.66
CA VAL A 26 -34.19 -48.15 13.67
C VAL A 26 -35.64 -47.88 13.28
N SER A 27 -36.13 -46.68 13.56
CA SER A 27 -37.34 -46.13 12.93
C SER A 27 -36.99 -45.47 11.58
N PRO A 28 -37.76 -45.68 10.51
CA PRO A 28 -37.44 -45.09 9.21
C PRO A 28 -37.78 -43.59 9.20
N LEU A 29 -36.80 -42.76 8.86
CA LEU A 29 -36.97 -41.32 8.58
C LEU A 29 -37.79 -41.12 7.30
N PRO A 30 -38.65 -40.08 7.21
CA PRO A 30 -39.44 -39.81 6.02
C PRO A 30 -38.54 -39.35 4.86
N THR A 31 -38.71 -39.97 3.70
CA THR A 31 -38.06 -39.58 2.44
C THR A 31 -38.69 -38.29 1.91
N PHE A 32 -37.96 -37.18 2.01
CA PHE A 32 -38.30 -35.96 1.25
C PHE A 32 -37.96 -36.17 -0.23
N GLN A 33 -38.96 -36.11 -1.11
CA GLN A 33 -38.74 -36.02 -2.55
C GLN A 33 -38.06 -34.68 -2.88
N ARG A 34 -36.84 -34.77 -3.42
CA ARG A 34 -36.06 -33.62 -3.87
C ARG A 34 -36.73 -33.06 -5.14
N GLN A 35 -37.38 -31.89 -5.04
CA GLN A 35 -37.85 -31.19 -6.23
C GLN A 35 -36.66 -30.72 -7.07
N GLN A 36 -36.59 -31.22 -8.30
CA GLN A 36 -35.59 -30.83 -9.28
C GLN A 36 -35.96 -29.45 -9.83
N ARG A 37 -35.20 -28.41 -9.47
CA ARG A 37 -35.34 -27.07 -10.07
C ARG A 37 -34.69 -27.10 -11.45
N HIS A 38 -35.49 -26.93 -12.50
CA HIS A 38 -35.00 -26.71 -13.85
C HIS A 38 -34.55 -25.25 -14.00
N CYS A 39 -33.27 -25.03 -14.25
CA CYS A 39 -32.74 -23.74 -14.71
C CYS A 39 -32.85 -23.70 -16.24
N PHE A 40 -33.45 -22.64 -16.78
CA PHE A 40 -33.57 -22.42 -18.21
C PHE A 40 -32.20 -22.03 -18.81
N GLY A 41 -31.73 -22.83 -19.76
CA GLY A 41 -30.53 -22.63 -20.56
C GLY A 41 -30.15 -23.97 -21.22
N GLU A 42 -29.85 -23.98 -22.52
CA GLU A 42 -29.58 -25.19 -23.33
C GLU A 42 -28.25 -25.88 -23.01
N SER A 43 -27.93 -26.04 -21.74
CA SER A 43 -26.77 -26.80 -21.26
C SER A 43 -27.26 -27.81 -20.23
N ASN A 44 -26.82 -29.07 -20.37
CA ASN A 44 -27.24 -30.21 -19.58
C ASN A 44 -27.41 -29.91 -18.07
N PRO A 45 -28.48 -30.42 -17.43
CA PRO A 45 -28.76 -30.13 -16.02
C PRO A 45 -27.71 -30.80 -15.12
N GLY A 46 -26.86 -29.99 -14.49
CA GLY A 46 -25.89 -30.46 -13.49
C GLY A 46 -24.52 -29.81 -13.55
N GLU A 47 -24.18 -29.07 -14.61
CA GLU A 47 -22.91 -28.36 -14.68
C GLU A 47 -23.05 -26.95 -14.10
N PHE A 48 -22.72 -26.80 -12.82
CA PHE A 48 -22.20 -25.53 -12.33
C PHE A 48 -20.70 -25.50 -12.65
N PRO A 49 -20.24 -24.71 -13.62
CA PRO A 49 -18.81 -24.60 -13.88
C PRO A 49 -18.18 -23.84 -12.71
N LEU A 50 -17.58 -24.57 -11.76
CA LEU A 50 -16.71 -24.01 -10.71
C LEU A 50 -15.55 -23.19 -11.30
N ALA A 51 -15.22 -23.41 -12.59
CA ALA A 51 -14.32 -22.58 -13.38
C ALA A 51 -14.75 -21.10 -13.45
N ALA A 52 -16.05 -20.79 -13.27
CA ALA A 52 -16.56 -19.42 -13.25
C ALA A 52 -16.35 -18.70 -11.91
N ASN A 53 -15.94 -19.41 -10.84
CA ASN A 53 -15.79 -18.81 -9.51
C ASN A 53 -14.73 -19.52 -8.64
N PRO A 54 -13.42 -19.36 -8.95
CA PRO A 54 -12.30 -20.00 -8.22
C PRO A 54 -12.26 -19.63 -6.72
N SER A 55 -12.90 -18.54 -6.33
CA SER A 55 -13.10 -18.08 -4.95
C SER A 55 -13.84 -19.11 -4.07
N ILE A 56 -14.84 -19.80 -4.64
CA ILE A 56 -15.61 -20.83 -3.93
C ILE A 56 -14.78 -22.10 -3.76
N VAL A 57 -14.00 -22.47 -4.79
CA VAL A 57 -13.10 -23.62 -4.74
C VAL A 57 -12.03 -23.38 -3.67
N LEU A 58 -11.46 -22.19 -3.60
CA LEU A 58 -10.49 -21.83 -2.57
C LEU A 58 -11.13 -21.87 -1.18
N HIS A 59 -12.29 -21.23 -0.97
CA HIS A 59 -13.00 -21.27 0.32
C HIS A 59 -13.30 -22.70 0.80
N VAL A 60 -13.79 -23.55 -0.10
CA VAL A 60 -14.04 -24.97 0.19
C VAL A 60 -12.76 -25.72 0.55
N LEU A 61 -11.64 -25.41 -0.11
CA LEU A 61 -10.36 -26.08 0.09
C LEU A 61 -9.51 -25.51 1.24
N THR A 62 -9.75 -24.26 1.67
CA THR A 62 -8.98 -23.61 2.75
C THR A 62 -9.75 -23.55 4.06
N ASP A 63 -11.07 -23.28 4.04
CA ASP A 63 -11.85 -23.02 5.25
C ASP A 63 -12.66 -24.24 5.73
N CYS A 64 -13.04 -25.16 4.83
CA CYS A 64 -13.95 -26.26 5.19
C CYS A 64 -13.29 -27.50 5.83
N LYS A 65 -11.97 -27.49 6.10
CA LYS A 65 -11.23 -28.60 6.76
C LYS A 65 -11.62 -30.00 6.25
N LEU A 66 -11.54 -30.20 4.94
CA LEU A 66 -11.97 -31.44 4.29
C LEU A 66 -11.08 -32.64 4.65
N ASP A 67 -11.71 -33.80 4.85
CA ASP A 67 -11.00 -35.05 5.11
C ASP A 67 -10.51 -35.73 3.81
N PRO A 68 -9.62 -36.73 3.87
CA PRO A 68 -9.10 -37.41 2.68
C PRO A 68 -10.16 -38.08 1.80
N ARG A 69 -11.32 -38.47 2.38
CA ARG A 69 -12.41 -39.09 1.62
C ARG A 69 -13.24 -38.04 0.88
N ASP A 70 -13.37 -36.85 1.45
CA ASP A 70 -14.06 -35.72 0.84
C ASP A 70 -13.27 -35.15 -0.33
N LEU A 71 -11.93 -35.08 -0.20
CA LEU A 71 -11.03 -34.72 -1.30
C LEU A 71 -11.13 -35.72 -2.47
N ALA A 72 -11.11 -37.02 -2.19
CA ALA A 72 -11.25 -38.05 -3.22
C ALA A 72 -12.62 -38.02 -3.93
N LYS A 73 -13.69 -37.69 -3.20
CA LYS A 73 -15.02 -37.46 -3.80
C LYS A 73 -15.06 -36.19 -4.65
N LEU A 74 -14.39 -35.12 -4.23
CA LEU A 74 -14.34 -33.86 -4.97
C LEU A 74 -13.64 -34.05 -6.32
N GLU A 75 -12.50 -34.76 -6.33
CA GLU A 75 -11.77 -35.15 -7.53
C GLU A 75 -12.61 -36.08 -8.43
N ALA A 76 -13.29 -37.06 -7.84
CA ALA A 76 -14.14 -37.99 -8.58
C ALA A 76 -15.38 -37.34 -9.19
N THR A 77 -15.85 -36.19 -8.69
CA THR A 77 -17.14 -35.59 -9.09
C THR A 77 -17.04 -34.29 -9.90
N CYS A 78 -15.89 -33.61 -9.90
CA CYS A 78 -15.73 -32.34 -10.62
C CYS A 78 -14.85 -32.48 -11.87
N SER A 79 -15.40 -32.14 -13.03
CA SER A 79 -14.70 -32.20 -14.33
C SER A 79 -13.48 -31.26 -14.43
N PHE A 80 -13.47 -30.17 -13.64
CA PHE A 80 -12.30 -29.29 -13.49
C PHE A 80 -11.06 -30.03 -12.98
N PHE A 81 -11.23 -30.95 -12.02
CA PHE A 81 -10.14 -31.80 -11.50
C PHE A 81 -9.82 -32.99 -12.42
N ARG A 82 -10.59 -33.22 -13.49
CA ARG A 82 -10.35 -34.29 -14.46
C ARG A 82 -9.65 -33.84 -15.74
N GLN A 83 -9.64 -32.54 -16.05
CA GLN A 83 -8.87 -32.04 -17.19
C GLN A 83 -7.41 -31.92 -16.79
N PRO A 84 -6.46 -32.37 -17.64
CA PRO A 84 -5.05 -32.21 -17.33
C PRO A 84 -4.76 -30.71 -17.30
N ALA A 85 -4.37 -30.21 -16.14
CA ALA A 85 -3.71 -28.94 -16.07
C ALA A 85 -2.50 -28.98 -17.03
N ASN A 86 -2.12 -27.84 -17.62
CA ASN A 86 -1.02 -27.75 -18.61
C ASN A 86 0.37 -27.95 -17.97
N PHE A 87 0.51 -28.88 -17.03
CA PHE A 87 1.75 -29.26 -16.39
C PHE A 87 1.74 -30.76 -16.07
N SER A 88 2.94 -31.34 -16.03
CA SER A 88 3.15 -32.68 -15.47
C SER A 88 2.75 -32.69 -13.99
N PRO A 89 2.00 -33.70 -13.51
CA PRO A 89 1.63 -33.79 -12.11
C PRO A 89 2.89 -33.78 -11.23
N ASP A 90 2.99 -32.78 -10.35
CA ASP A 90 3.95 -32.77 -9.26
C ASP A 90 3.30 -33.48 -8.07
N PHE A 91 3.65 -34.75 -7.89
CA PHE A 91 3.07 -35.62 -6.87
C PHE A 91 3.49 -35.24 -5.43
N GLU A 92 4.42 -34.29 -5.27
CA GLU A 92 4.84 -33.78 -3.96
C GLU A 92 3.95 -32.63 -3.45
N LEU A 93 3.16 -31.99 -4.33
CA LEU A 93 2.29 -30.87 -3.96
C LEU A 93 0.84 -31.32 -3.75
N SER A 94 0.19 -30.77 -2.72
CA SER A 94 -1.27 -30.91 -2.58
C SER A 94 -2.01 -30.19 -3.70
N ILE A 95 -3.23 -30.64 -4.04
CA ILE A 95 -4.11 -29.98 -5.04
C ILE A 95 -4.26 -28.47 -4.75
N THR A 96 -4.31 -28.10 -3.47
CA THR A 96 -4.46 -26.71 -3.05
C THR A 96 -3.21 -25.85 -3.29
N GLU A 97 -2.02 -26.43 -3.19
CA GLU A 97 -0.75 -25.79 -3.51
C GLU A 97 -0.59 -25.62 -5.02
N LEU A 98 -0.99 -26.64 -5.79
CA LEU A 98 -1.03 -26.59 -7.25
C LEU A 98 -1.98 -25.51 -7.77
N ALA A 99 -3.17 -25.38 -7.20
CA ALA A 99 -4.11 -24.32 -7.56
C ALA A 99 -3.55 -22.92 -7.24
N ALA A 100 -2.91 -22.76 -6.08
CA ALA A 100 -2.28 -21.50 -5.72
C ALA A 100 -1.13 -21.14 -6.68
N LEU A 101 -0.29 -22.12 -7.05
CA LEU A 101 0.78 -21.93 -8.03
C LEU A 101 0.24 -21.51 -9.41
N ASP A 102 -0.83 -22.15 -9.91
CA ASP A 102 -1.48 -21.76 -11.17
C ASP A 102 -1.99 -20.31 -11.12
N MET A 103 -2.59 -19.90 -10.01
CA MET A 103 -3.02 -18.51 -9.81
C MET A 103 -1.84 -17.54 -9.75
N CYS A 104 -0.73 -17.90 -9.11
CA CYS A 104 0.50 -17.12 -9.15
C CYS A 104 1.02 -16.96 -10.58
N GLN A 105 1.05 -18.02 -11.38
CA GLN A 105 1.55 -18.01 -12.77
C GLN A 105 0.75 -17.08 -13.71
N LYS A 106 -0.52 -16.81 -13.39
CA LYS A 106 -1.36 -15.87 -14.13
C LYS A 106 -1.03 -14.40 -13.85
N ARG A 107 -0.32 -14.09 -12.76
CA ARG A 107 0.00 -12.73 -12.35
C ARG A 107 1.20 -12.17 -13.09
N ALA A 108 1.10 -10.94 -13.56
CA ALA A 108 2.14 -10.28 -14.36
C ALA A 108 3.49 -10.14 -13.64
N ILE A 109 3.50 -10.00 -12.30
CA ILE A 109 4.74 -9.93 -11.49
C ILE A 109 5.47 -11.27 -11.43
N PHE A 110 4.72 -12.36 -11.38
CA PHE A 110 5.24 -13.70 -11.11
C PHE A 110 5.54 -14.48 -12.38
N LYS A 111 4.75 -14.28 -13.44
CA LYS A 111 4.93 -14.91 -14.75
C LYS A 111 6.37 -14.84 -15.30
N PRO A 112 7.07 -13.68 -15.29
CA PRO A 112 8.43 -13.57 -15.82
C PRO A 112 9.52 -14.08 -14.86
N MET A 113 9.18 -14.55 -13.65
CA MET A 113 10.18 -15.05 -12.70
C MET A 113 10.79 -16.38 -13.16
N THR A 114 12.09 -16.55 -12.92
CA THR A 114 12.80 -17.83 -13.09
C THR A 114 12.37 -18.85 -12.03
N GLY A 115 12.68 -20.13 -12.24
CA GLY A 115 12.40 -21.16 -11.23
C GLY A 115 13.06 -20.89 -9.87
N GLU A 116 14.30 -20.41 -9.88
CA GLU A 116 15.05 -20.04 -8.68
C GLU A 116 14.41 -18.85 -7.94
N GLU A 117 14.00 -17.82 -8.67
CA GLU A 117 13.32 -16.66 -8.09
C GLU A 117 11.98 -17.05 -7.46
N ARG A 118 11.22 -17.94 -8.11
CA ARG A 118 9.93 -18.43 -7.60
C ARG A 118 10.10 -19.24 -6.31
N GLU A 119 11.07 -20.15 -6.27
CA GLU A 119 11.34 -20.93 -5.06
C GLU A 119 11.89 -20.04 -3.95
N GLY A 120 12.76 -19.08 -4.27
CA GLY A 120 13.25 -18.08 -3.31
C GLY A 120 12.11 -17.24 -2.71
N LEU A 121 11.15 -16.82 -3.53
CA LEU A 121 9.95 -16.11 -3.06
C LEU A 121 9.08 -16.99 -2.16
N LYS A 122 8.88 -18.26 -2.54
CA LYS A 122 8.15 -19.24 -1.74
C LYS A 122 8.79 -19.42 -0.36
N GLN A 123 10.10 -19.60 -0.29
CA GLN A 123 10.81 -19.73 0.99
C GLN A 123 10.61 -18.50 1.88
N ARG A 124 10.72 -17.28 1.31
CA ARG A 124 10.50 -16.03 2.05
C ARG A 124 9.06 -15.84 2.54
N CYS A 125 8.08 -16.36 1.79
CA CYS A 125 6.67 -16.33 2.22
C CYS A 125 6.33 -17.41 3.26
N GLY A 126 7.26 -18.32 3.61
CA GLY A 126 7.03 -19.40 4.57
C GLY A 126 6.86 -20.79 3.95
N GLY A 127 7.28 -20.99 2.70
CA GLY A 127 7.38 -22.31 2.07
C GLY A 127 6.11 -22.80 1.35
N SER A 128 5.08 -21.97 1.19
CA SER A 128 3.79 -22.35 0.56
C SER A 128 3.41 -21.42 -0.59
N TRP A 129 2.91 -21.98 -1.68
CA TRP A 129 2.37 -21.22 -2.81
C TRP A 129 1.10 -20.46 -2.46
N LYS A 130 0.34 -20.89 -1.45
CA LYS A 130 -0.80 -20.12 -0.93
C LYS A 130 -0.33 -18.80 -0.31
N LEU A 131 0.72 -18.86 0.49
CA LEU A 131 1.32 -17.67 1.10
C LEU A 131 1.95 -16.76 0.05
N VAL A 132 2.54 -17.33 -1.01
CA VAL A 132 2.99 -16.54 -2.17
C VAL A 132 1.80 -15.85 -2.85
N LEU A 133 0.69 -16.55 -3.07
CA LEU A 133 -0.49 -15.98 -3.69
C LEU A 133 -1.06 -14.82 -2.85
N GLU A 134 -1.15 -15.00 -1.53
CA GLU A 134 -1.59 -13.96 -0.59
C GLU A 134 -0.64 -12.75 -0.60
N PHE A 135 0.68 -12.99 -0.61
CA PHE A 135 1.67 -11.92 -0.74
C PHE A 135 1.49 -11.12 -2.03
N LEU A 136 1.32 -11.80 -3.18
CA LEU A 136 1.12 -11.14 -4.47
C LEU A 136 -0.20 -10.35 -4.49
N GLN A 137 -1.27 -10.88 -3.89
CA GLN A 137 -2.56 -10.19 -3.75
C GLN A 137 -2.44 -8.94 -2.87
N ALA A 138 -1.75 -9.05 -1.73
CA ALA A 138 -1.51 -7.92 -0.84
C ALA A 138 -0.67 -6.82 -1.53
N GLY A 139 0.38 -7.20 -2.25
CA GLY A 139 1.20 -6.26 -3.02
C GLY A 139 0.40 -5.54 -4.12
N GLU A 140 -0.47 -6.23 -4.84
CA GLU A 140 -1.34 -5.61 -5.85
C GLU A 140 -2.40 -4.67 -5.27
N ALA A 141 -2.87 -4.96 -4.05
CA ALA A 141 -3.77 -4.08 -3.33
C ALA A 141 -3.05 -2.81 -2.84
N ALA A 142 -1.82 -2.95 -2.31
CA ALA A 142 -1.09 -1.86 -1.67
C ALA A 142 -0.29 -0.96 -2.63
N CYS A 143 0.26 -1.50 -3.73
CA CYS A 143 1.13 -0.75 -4.65
C CYS A 143 0.39 0.09 -5.71
N CYS A 144 -0.92 0.30 -5.55
CA CYS A 144 -1.83 0.76 -6.61
C CYS A 144 -1.90 -0.27 -7.75
N ARG A 145 -3.14 -0.59 -8.13
CA ARG A 145 -3.46 -1.68 -9.06
C ARG A 145 -2.79 -1.39 -10.40
N ARG A 146 -1.97 -2.31 -10.93
CA ARG A 146 -1.17 -2.19 -12.18
C ARG A 146 -1.96 -1.81 -13.46
N GLU A 147 -3.28 -1.67 -13.34
CA GLU A 147 -4.23 -1.37 -14.42
C GLU A 147 -5.10 -0.13 -14.10
N GLN A 148 -4.80 0.60 -13.02
CA GLN A 148 -5.54 1.80 -12.64
C GLN A 148 -4.71 3.05 -12.82
N SER A 149 -5.43 4.13 -13.06
CA SER A 149 -4.91 5.48 -13.09
C SER A 149 -4.30 5.88 -11.74
N LEU A 150 -3.29 6.73 -11.78
CA LEU A 150 -2.65 7.30 -10.60
C LEU A 150 -2.52 8.81 -10.78
N ALA A 151 -2.64 9.56 -9.69
CA ALA A 151 -2.26 10.96 -9.64
C ALA A 151 -1.43 11.20 -8.37
N ILE A 152 -0.30 11.86 -8.54
CA ILE A 152 0.66 12.17 -7.49
C ILE A 152 0.75 13.67 -7.34
N ALA A 153 0.41 14.15 -6.13
CA ALA A 153 0.61 15.52 -5.72
C ALA A 153 2.02 15.67 -5.12
N GLY A 154 2.97 16.15 -5.92
CA GLY A 154 4.35 16.36 -5.50
C GLY A 154 4.60 17.74 -4.90
N PRO A 155 5.84 18.03 -4.45
CA PRO A 155 6.21 19.36 -4.00
C PRO A 155 6.37 20.29 -5.22
N GLY A 156 5.36 21.12 -5.46
CA GLY A 156 5.32 22.11 -6.54
C GLY A 156 5.03 21.57 -7.94
N HIS A 157 4.89 20.25 -8.12
CA HIS A 157 4.58 19.63 -9.42
C HIS A 157 3.77 18.35 -9.22
N SER A 158 3.20 17.86 -10.32
CA SER A 158 2.20 16.80 -10.31
C SER A 158 2.43 15.83 -11.45
N ILE A 159 2.16 14.56 -11.18
CA ILE A 159 2.29 13.47 -12.15
C ILE A 159 0.96 12.72 -12.21
N ALA A 160 0.44 12.51 -13.41
CA ALA A 160 -0.70 11.65 -13.64
C ALA A 160 -0.33 10.50 -14.58
N VAL A 161 -0.68 9.27 -14.20
CA VAL A 161 -0.45 8.05 -14.98
C VAL A 161 -1.80 7.48 -15.37
N THR A 162 -1.99 7.24 -16.66
CA THR A 162 -3.21 6.62 -17.20
C THR A 162 -3.23 5.11 -16.98
N SER A 163 -4.39 4.47 -17.10
CA SER A 163 -4.55 2.99 -17.06
C SER A 163 -3.67 2.25 -18.09
N LYS A 164 -3.32 2.92 -19.18
CA LYS A 164 -2.45 2.43 -20.28
C LYS A 164 -0.96 2.70 -20.02
N GLY A 165 -0.64 3.41 -18.94
CA GLY A 165 0.71 3.74 -18.52
C GLY A 165 1.33 4.96 -19.21
N ALA A 166 0.56 5.74 -19.96
CA ALA A 166 0.99 7.07 -20.41
C ALA A 166 1.08 8.05 -19.23
N VAL A 167 2.10 8.90 -19.23
CA VAL A 167 2.40 9.83 -18.13
C VAL A 167 2.21 11.28 -18.59
N TYR A 168 1.51 12.05 -17.76
CA TYR A 168 1.37 13.50 -17.86
C TYR A 168 2.05 14.15 -16.66
N SER A 169 2.71 15.28 -16.88
CA SER A 169 3.32 16.09 -15.83
C SER A 169 2.92 17.55 -16.01
N PHE A 170 2.84 18.26 -14.89
CA PHE A 170 2.49 19.69 -14.84
C PHE A 170 2.94 20.30 -13.50
N GLY A 171 3.08 21.62 -13.46
CA GLY A 171 3.55 22.39 -12.31
C GLY A 171 4.92 23.04 -12.53
N CYS A 172 5.64 23.23 -11.42
CA CYS A 172 7.00 23.77 -11.38
C CYS A 172 8.00 22.84 -12.08
N ASN A 173 8.89 23.41 -12.89
CA ASN A 173 9.92 22.69 -13.64
C ASN A 173 11.33 23.29 -13.52
N SER A 174 11.58 24.11 -12.50
CA SER A 174 12.86 24.81 -12.31
C SER A 174 14.08 23.89 -12.15
N SER A 175 13.88 22.58 -11.93
CA SER A 175 14.92 21.55 -11.85
C SER A 175 14.80 20.47 -12.93
N GLY A 176 13.89 20.60 -13.91
CA GLY A 176 13.63 19.58 -14.93
C GLY A 176 12.69 18.46 -14.49
N GLN A 177 12.02 18.61 -13.33
CA GLN A 177 11.16 17.60 -12.71
C GLN A 177 9.86 17.29 -13.48
N LEU A 178 9.63 17.90 -14.63
CA LEU A 178 8.52 17.52 -15.51
C LEU A 178 8.94 16.56 -16.64
N GLY A 179 10.25 16.42 -16.93
CA GLY A 179 10.72 15.42 -17.90
C GLY A 179 10.48 15.77 -19.37
N HIS A 180 10.26 17.04 -19.71
CA HIS A 180 9.95 17.49 -21.07
C HIS A 180 11.16 17.94 -21.91
N GLY A 181 12.37 17.86 -21.36
CA GLY A 181 13.60 18.39 -21.98
C GLY A 181 13.76 19.89 -21.82
N THR A 182 12.96 20.52 -20.95
CA THR A 182 12.95 21.97 -20.67
C THR A 182 13.00 22.21 -19.17
N LEU A 183 13.18 23.48 -18.78
CA LEU A 183 13.07 23.97 -17.40
C LEU A 183 11.86 24.91 -17.22
N GLU A 184 10.94 24.90 -18.18
CA GLU A 184 9.75 25.77 -18.18
C GLU A 184 8.60 25.10 -17.44
N ASP A 185 7.93 25.86 -16.57
CA ASP A 185 6.74 25.42 -15.84
C ASP A 185 5.59 25.10 -16.81
N GLU A 186 4.78 24.11 -16.47
CA GLU A 186 3.63 23.69 -17.28
C GLU A 186 2.34 23.86 -16.48
N TRP A 187 1.46 24.77 -16.91
CA TRP A 187 0.22 25.07 -16.19
C TRP A 187 -0.92 24.10 -16.51
N ARG A 188 -0.73 23.27 -17.54
CA ARG A 188 -1.69 22.29 -18.00
C ARG A 188 -1.00 20.93 -18.12
N PRO A 189 -1.73 19.82 -17.90
CA PRO A 189 -1.18 18.48 -18.05
C PRO A 189 -0.57 18.26 -19.43
N ARG A 190 0.73 17.97 -19.47
CA ARG A 190 1.46 17.70 -20.72
C ARG A 190 2.00 16.28 -20.70
N GLN A 191 1.77 15.54 -21.79
CA GLN A 191 2.26 14.17 -21.90
C GLN A 191 3.78 14.12 -22.05
N ILE A 192 4.45 13.27 -21.29
CA ILE A 192 5.89 13.01 -21.39
C ILE A 192 6.15 12.07 -22.59
N ARG A 193 6.39 12.64 -23.77
CA ARG A 193 6.58 11.87 -25.02
C ARG A 193 7.84 10.99 -25.04
N PHE A 194 8.85 11.31 -24.22
CA PHE A 194 10.07 10.49 -24.08
C PHE A 194 9.80 9.07 -23.56
N LEU A 195 8.64 8.83 -22.93
CA LEU A 195 8.24 7.53 -22.41
C LEU A 195 7.33 6.76 -23.37
N GLN A 196 7.19 7.19 -24.62
CA GLN A 196 6.31 6.52 -25.58
C GLN A 196 6.72 5.05 -25.77
N GLY A 197 5.75 4.15 -25.61
CA GLY A 197 5.97 2.70 -25.69
C GLY A 197 6.42 2.05 -24.38
N ILE A 198 6.66 2.83 -23.32
CA ILE A 198 6.95 2.33 -21.98
C ILE A 198 5.69 2.48 -21.13
N ARG A 199 5.16 1.37 -20.61
CA ARG A 199 4.00 1.38 -19.73
C ARG A 199 4.44 1.66 -18.29
N ILE A 200 4.17 2.86 -17.80
CA ILE A 200 4.42 3.24 -16.41
C ILE A 200 3.27 2.75 -15.51
N ILE A 201 3.60 2.21 -14.34
CA ILE A 201 2.63 1.66 -13.37
C ILE A 201 2.70 2.36 -12.01
N GLN A 202 3.78 3.09 -11.72
CA GLN A 202 3.92 3.84 -10.48
C GLN A 202 4.71 5.12 -10.73
N ALA A 203 4.36 6.16 -9.99
CA ALA A 203 5.09 7.41 -9.95
C ALA A 203 5.27 7.86 -8.50
N THR A 204 6.37 8.56 -8.23
CA THR A 204 6.59 9.29 -6.98
C THR A 204 7.31 10.61 -7.27
N ALA A 205 7.00 11.62 -6.48
CA ALA A 205 7.47 12.98 -6.65
C ALA A 205 8.07 13.49 -5.34
N GLY A 206 9.28 14.02 -5.41
CA GLY A 206 9.94 14.72 -4.31
C GLY A 206 10.29 16.16 -4.70
N ALA A 207 10.93 16.91 -3.81
CA ALA A 207 11.29 18.30 -4.07
C ALA A 207 12.25 18.40 -5.27
N GLY A 208 11.72 18.88 -6.40
CA GLY A 208 12.46 19.00 -7.66
C GLY A 208 12.86 17.66 -8.29
N ARG A 209 12.26 16.52 -7.93
CA ARG A 209 12.59 15.19 -8.46
C ARG A 209 11.37 14.35 -8.76
N THR A 210 11.47 13.48 -9.76
CA THR A 210 10.43 12.52 -10.12
C THR A 210 11.06 11.17 -10.40
N MET A 211 10.42 10.10 -9.92
CA MET A 211 10.75 8.73 -10.28
C MET A 211 9.51 8.01 -10.80
N LEU A 212 9.68 7.24 -11.87
CA LEU A 212 8.65 6.46 -12.52
C LEU A 212 9.10 5.00 -12.62
N ILE A 213 8.16 4.08 -12.46
CA ILE A 213 8.41 2.64 -12.54
C ILE A 213 7.54 2.06 -13.65
N SER A 214 8.19 1.32 -14.55
CA SER A 214 7.51 0.59 -15.63
C SER A 214 6.95 -0.77 -15.18
N ASP A 215 6.02 -1.31 -15.95
CA ASP A 215 5.50 -2.67 -15.77
C ASP A 215 6.58 -3.78 -15.88
N ALA A 216 7.67 -3.48 -16.57
CA ALA A 216 8.89 -4.29 -16.65
C ALA A 216 9.84 -4.13 -15.45
N GLY A 217 9.46 -3.36 -14.44
CA GLY A 217 10.24 -3.16 -13.21
C GLY A 217 11.43 -2.21 -13.35
N ARG A 218 11.56 -1.52 -14.50
CA ARG A 218 12.62 -0.52 -14.73
C ARG A 218 12.24 0.83 -14.12
N VAL A 219 13.23 1.51 -13.55
CA VAL A 219 13.10 2.81 -12.92
C VAL A 219 13.65 3.90 -13.83
N TYR A 220 12.89 4.98 -13.98
CA TYR A 220 13.27 6.19 -14.69
C TYR A 220 13.25 7.36 -13.71
N ALA A 221 14.26 8.23 -13.74
CA ALA A 221 14.35 9.41 -12.90
C ALA A 221 14.65 10.67 -13.72
N PHE A 222 14.17 11.81 -13.24
CA PHE A 222 14.42 13.14 -13.81
C PHE A 222 14.15 14.22 -12.76
N GLY A 223 14.61 15.44 -13.04
CA GLY A 223 14.67 16.54 -12.09
C GLY A 223 16.08 16.81 -11.58
N LYS A 224 16.16 17.43 -10.41
CA LYS A 224 17.40 17.66 -9.67
C LYS A 224 18.08 16.33 -9.39
N ASP A 225 19.34 16.22 -9.80
CA ASP A 225 20.13 15.01 -9.55
C ASP A 225 20.11 14.68 -8.06
N SER A 226 19.73 13.43 -7.81
CA SER A 226 19.36 12.90 -6.49
C SER A 226 20.34 11.83 -6.01
N PHE A 227 21.39 11.60 -6.79
CA PHE A 227 22.38 10.55 -6.56
C PHE A 227 23.74 11.12 -6.14
N GLY A 228 23.79 12.36 -5.63
CA GLY A 228 24.97 12.98 -5.04
C GLY A 228 24.90 14.49 -5.07
N GLU A 229 25.53 15.12 -4.08
CA GLU A 229 25.77 16.57 -3.99
C GLU A 229 24.56 17.46 -3.64
N ALA A 230 24.16 17.37 -2.38
CA ALA A 230 23.80 18.58 -1.66
C ALA A 230 24.41 18.50 -0.27
N LEU A 231 25.65 18.97 -0.09
CA LEU A 231 26.14 19.60 1.15
C LEU A 231 27.60 20.12 1.13
N TYR A 232 28.39 19.93 0.07
CA TYR A 232 29.69 20.62 -0.06
C TYR A 232 29.84 21.19 -1.46
N GLY A 233 29.97 22.51 -1.55
CA GLY A 233 30.00 23.21 -2.83
C GLY A 233 31.23 22.85 -3.65
N VAL A 234 31.00 22.23 -4.81
CA VAL A 234 31.73 22.45 -6.06
C VAL A 234 30.74 22.32 -7.22
N GLN A 235 30.90 23.20 -8.20
CA GLN A 235 30.23 23.41 -9.49
C GLN A 235 29.21 22.38 -10.04
N GLY A 236 27.95 22.82 -10.12
CA GLY A 236 26.97 22.42 -11.15
C GLY A 236 25.99 21.33 -10.73
N SER A 237 24.79 21.70 -10.25
CA SER A 237 23.70 20.73 -10.20
C SER A 237 23.32 20.36 -11.63
N GLU A 238 23.68 19.16 -12.09
CA GLU A 238 23.14 18.63 -13.33
C GLU A 238 21.64 18.39 -13.15
N PHE A 239 20.84 19.05 -14.00
CA PHE A 239 19.40 18.86 -14.06
C PHE A 239 19.08 17.87 -15.14
N VAL A 240 18.47 16.76 -14.76
CA VAL A 240 18.05 15.72 -15.69
C VAL A 240 16.66 16.10 -16.21
N THR A 241 16.59 16.74 -17.36
CA THR A 241 15.33 17.33 -17.88
C THR A 241 14.46 16.36 -18.67
N THR A 242 14.94 15.14 -18.95
CA THR A 242 14.18 14.07 -19.61
C THR A 242 14.27 12.78 -18.79
N PRO A 243 13.32 11.84 -18.89
CA PRO A 243 13.39 10.60 -18.11
C PRO A 243 14.60 9.75 -18.47
N HIS A 244 15.49 9.51 -17.50
CA HIS A 244 16.68 8.67 -17.68
C HIS A 244 16.55 7.36 -16.88
N PRO A 245 16.92 6.20 -17.46
CA PRO A 245 16.99 4.94 -16.72
C PRO A 245 17.98 5.04 -15.55
N VAL A 246 17.60 4.49 -14.40
CA VAL A 246 18.47 4.41 -13.22
C VAL A 246 19.30 3.13 -13.29
N GLU A 247 20.52 3.23 -13.82
CA GLU A 247 21.41 2.08 -14.09
C GLU A 247 21.76 1.26 -12.85
N SER A 248 21.88 1.89 -11.67
CA SER A 248 22.16 1.19 -10.41
C SER A 248 21.03 0.25 -9.97
N LEU A 249 19.80 0.45 -10.48
CA LEU A 249 18.63 -0.38 -10.21
C LEU A 249 18.31 -1.38 -11.33
N LYS A 250 19.11 -1.47 -12.40
CA LYS A 250 18.78 -2.29 -13.58
C LYS A 250 18.59 -3.78 -13.32
N ASN A 251 19.21 -4.29 -12.25
CA ASN A 251 19.14 -5.70 -11.85
C ASN A 251 18.11 -5.93 -10.73
N VAL A 252 17.33 -4.91 -10.36
CA VAL A 252 16.27 -5.00 -9.36
C VAL A 252 14.94 -4.76 -10.06
N PHE A 253 14.04 -5.75 -10.02
CA PHE A 253 12.68 -5.56 -10.52
C PHE A 253 11.88 -4.74 -9.51
N VAL A 254 11.81 -3.42 -9.71
CA VAL A 254 11.16 -2.50 -8.76
C VAL A 254 9.65 -2.47 -8.98
N VAL A 255 8.87 -2.45 -7.90
CA VAL A 255 7.41 -2.34 -7.92
C VAL A 255 6.87 -1.08 -7.23
N GLN A 256 7.65 -0.48 -6.33
CA GLN A 256 7.28 0.76 -5.64
C GLN A 256 8.51 1.60 -5.33
N ALA A 257 8.37 2.92 -5.35
CA ALA A 257 9.36 3.86 -4.84
C ALA A 257 8.71 4.84 -3.87
N ALA A 258 9.44 5.21 -2.83
CA ALA A 258 9.05 6.22 -1.85
C ALA A 258 10.22 7.17 -1.61
N ILE A 259 9.95 8.47 -1.72
CA ILE A 259 10.96 9.52 -1.59
C ILE A 259 10.74 10.24 -0.26
N GLY A 260 11.74 10.15 0.62
CA GLY A 260 11.85 11.05 1.77
C GLY A 260 12.65 12.30 1.42
N ASN A 261 12.79 13.24 2.36
CA ASN A 261 13.53 14.47 2.11
C ASN A 261 15.04 14.22 1.93
N PHE A 262 15.57 13.23 2.64
CA PHE A 262 16.98 12.91 2.64
C PHE A 262 17.30 11.56 2.04
N PHE A 263 16.35 10.83 1.48
CA PHE A 263 16.61 9.47 0.99
C PHE A 263 15.55 9.02 0.01
N THR A 264 15.85 7.94 -0.69
CA THR A 264 14.89 7.21 -1.49
C THR A 264 14.88 5.75 -1.06
N ALA A 265 13.69 5.16 -1.00
CA ALA A 265 13.49 3.74 -0.82
C ALA A 265 12.79 3.15 -2.05
N VAL A 266 13.18 1.94 -2.44
CA VAL A 266 12.52 1.17 -3.51
C VAL A 266 12.20 -0.24 -3.02
N LEU A 267 11.04 -0.74 -3.43
CA LEU A 267 10.55 -2.09 -3.13
C LEU A 267 10.68 -2.95 -4.38
N SER A 268 11.32 -4.10 -4.25
CA SER A 268 11.40 -5.11 -5.33
C SER A 268 10.16 -6.02 -5.36
N ARG A 269 9.91 -6.70 -6.49
CA ARG A 269 8.78 -7.65 -6.63
C ARG A 269 8.85 -8.82 -5.66
N GLU A 270 10.05 -9.17 -5.18
CA GLU A 270 10.26 -10.20 -4.17
C GLU A 270 9.97 -9.68 -2.76
N GLY A 271 9.69 -8.39 -2.58
CA GLY A 271 9.47 -7.78 -1.27
C GLY A 271 10.76 -7.48 -0.51
N LYS A 272 11.89 -7.25 -1.20
CA LYS A 272 13.10 -6.65 -0.58
C LYS A 272 13.04 -5.14 -0.70
N VAL A 273 13.41 -4.44 0.36
CA VAL A 273 13.52 -2.98 0.40
C VAL A 273 14.98 -2.59 0.19
N TYR A 274 15.22 -1.67 -0.75
CA TYR A 274 16.50 -1.03 -0.95
C TYR A 274 16.38 0.46 -0.60
N THR A 275 17.43 1.04 -0.05
CA THR A 275 17.48 2.47 0.29
C THR A 275 18.80 3.06 -0.16
N PHE A 276 18.78 4.34 -0.54
CA PHE A 276 19.96 5.09 -0.99
C PHE A 276 19.77 6.59 -0.77
N SER A 277 20.86 7.34 -0.98
CA SER A 277 20.95 8.79 -0.82
C SER A 277 20.69 9.33 0.58
N TRP A 278 20.71 8.47 1.62
CA TRP A 278 20.64 8.92 3.02
C TRP A 278 21.89 9.74 3.33
N GLY A 279 21.75 11.05 3.56
CA GLY A 279 22.88 11.94 3.87
C GLY A 279 23.72 11.49 5.07
N SER A 280 24.73 12.27 5.44
CA SER A 280 25.81 11.98 6.41
C SER A 280 25.40 11.59 7.85
N ASP A 281 24.12 11.39 8.15
CA ASP A 281 23.58 11.21 9.49
C ASP A 281 23.60 9.75 10.02
N ALA A 282 24.08 8.77 9.25
CA ALA A 282 24.22 7.36 9.68
C ALA A 282 22.95 6.73 10.33
N LYS A 283 21.74 7.20 9.95
CA LYS A 283 20.47 6.75 10.56
C LYS A 283 19.94 5.44 9.96
N LEU A 284 20.53 4.94 8.88
CA LEU A 284 20.29 3.59 8.36
C LEU A 284 21.59 2.79 8.44
N GLY A 285 21.51 1.58 9.01
CA GLY A 285 22.64 0.73 9.38
C GLY A 285 23.37 0.03 8.23
N HIS A 286 23.56 0.69 7.08
CA HIS A 286 24.27 0.11 5.92
C HIS A 286 25.76 -0.11 6.17
N GLN A 287 26.33 0.58 7.18
CA GLN A 287 27.77 0.55 7.49
C GLN A 287 28.64 1.00 6.31
N THR A 288 28.13 1.93 5.50
CA THR A 288 28.80 2.49 4.32
C THR A 288 29.17 3.95 4.54
N GLU A 289 30.08 4.45 3.70
CA GLU A 289 30.48 5.86 3.70
C GLU A 289 29.29 6.78 3.33
N ALA A 290 29.28 8.00 3.87
CA ALA A 290 28.20 8.97 3.65
C ALA A 290 28.00 9.40 2.18
N SER A 291 28.98 9.14 1.32
CA SER A 291 28.95 9.40 -0.13
C SER A 291 28.47 8.19 -0.94
N ASP A 292 28.08 7.09 -0.29
CA ASP A 292 27.59 5.90 -0.98
C ASP A 292 26.13 6.09 -1.41
N LEU A 293 25.94 6.23 -2.71
CA LEU A 293 24.68 6.59 -3.33
C LEU A 293 24.06 5.39 -4.06
N GLU A 294 24.70 4.22 -3.93
CA GLU A 294 24.21 2.97 -4.49
C GLU A 294 23.03 2.41 -3.68
N PRO A 295 22.02 1.83 -4.35
CA PRO A 295 20.93 1.13 -3.68
C PRO A 295 21.43 -0.03 -2.80
N ARG A 296 21.24 0.11 -1.48
CA ARG A 296 21.61 -0.93 -0.50
C ARG A 296 20.37 -1.63 0.05
N PRO A 297 20.36 -2.97 0.17
CA PRO A 297 19.25 -3.67 0.83
C PRO A 297 19.15 -3.24 2.30
N LEU A 298 17.93 -3.00 2.77
CA LEU A 298 17.67 -2.65 4.15
C LEU A 298 17.81 -3.89 5.04
N LEU A 299 18.88 -3.91 5.84
CA LEU A 299 19.26 -5.04 6.69
C LEU A 299 18.43 -5.11 7.98
N GLY A 300 18.54 -6.24 8.70
CA GLY A 300 17.90 -6.45 10.00
C GLY A 300 16.61 -7.26 9.90
N ALA A 301 15.58 -6.88 10.66
CA ALA A 301 14.36 -7.69 10.78
C ALA A 301 13.59 -7.92 9.47
N LEU A 302 13.81 -7.09 8.45
CA LEU A 302 13.16 -7.19 7.13
C LEU A 302 13.99 -7.96 6.08
N GLU A 303 15.16 -8.47 6.43
CA GLU A 303 16.02 -9.17 5.45
C GLU A 303 15.33 -10.39 4.85
N ASN A 304 14.62 -11.15 5.69
CA ASN A 304 13.94 -12.38 5.31
C ASN A 304 12.41 -12.28 5.33
N VAL A 305 11.86 -11.10 5.64
CA VAL A 305 10.41 -10.89 5.67
C VAL A 305 9.98 -10.13 4.41
N PRO A 306 9.05 -10.67 3.60
CA PRO A 306 8.63 -10.01 2.37
C PRO A 306 7.79 -8.76 2.68
N VAL A 307 8.16 -7.63 2.11
CA VAL A 307 7.45 -6.35 2.23
C VAL A 307 6.49 -6.16 1.05
N VAL A 308 5.26 -5.69 1.32
CA VAL A 308 4.22 -5.43 0.32
C VAL A 308 4.01 -3.95 0.02
N GLN A 309 4.40 -3.07 0.94
CA GLN A 309 4.29 -1.62 0.79
C GLN A 309 5.38 -0.89 1.58
N ILE A 310 5.88 0.19 1.02
CA ILE A 310 6.74 1.16 1.71
C ILE A 310 6.12 2.57 1.70
N ALA A 311 6.35 3.35 2.76
CA ALA A 311 5.96 4.75 2.82
C ALA A 311 7.06 5.58 3.49
N ALA A 312 7.55 6.62 2.81
CA ALA A 312 8.61 7.48 3.30
C ALA A 312 8.04 8.81 3.81
N GLY A 313 8.36 9.15 5.04
CA GLY A 313 8.15 10.50 5.57
C GLY A 313 9.39 11.35 5.39
N TYR A 314 9.50 12.44 6.15
CA TYR A 314 10.61 13.40 6.00
C TYR A 314 11.99 12.75 6.19
N CYS A 315 12.14 11.93 7.23
CA CYS A 315 13.40 11.29 7.61
C CYS A 315 13.20 9.92 8.30
N TYR A 316 12.15 9.19 7.91
CA TYR A 316 11.84 7.85 8.39
C TYR A 316 11.06 7.07 7.32
N LEU A 317 11.07 5.74 7.45
CA LEU A 317 10.42 4.81 6.54
C LEU A 317 9.50 3.88 7.32
N LEU A 318 8.31 3.64 6.79
CA LEU A 318 7.42 2.54 7.19
C LEU A 318 7.47 1.44 6.14
N ALA A 319 7.42 0.20 6.59
CA ALA A 319 7.31 -0.97 5.74
C ALA A 319 6.17 -1.87 6.25
N LEU A 320 5.20 -2.15 5.38
CA LEU A 320 4.15 -3.13 5.61
C LEU A 320 4.66 -4.50 5.15
N ALA A 321 4.93 -5.37 6.11
CA ALA A 321 5.51 -6.68 5.90
C ALA A 321 4.44 -7.76 5.94
N PHE A 322 4.52 -8.71 5.01
CA PHE A 322 3.66 -9.89 4.97
C PHE A 322 4.23 -10.99 5.87
N GLN A 323 3.37 -11.56 6.72
CA GLN A 323 3.68 -12.74 7.52
C GLN A 323 2.51 -13.73 7.43
N PRO A 324 2.74 -15.04 7.67
CA PRO A 324 1.68 -16.04 7.61
C PRO A 324 0.52 -15.80 8.59
N ALA A 325 0.77 -15.09 9.69
CA ALA A 325 -0.24 -14.75 10.69
C ALA A 325 -1.01 -13.46 10.39
N GLY A 326 -0.62 -12.72 9.35
CA GLY A 326 -1.13 -11.39 9.05
C GLY A 326 -0.03 -10.40 8.68
N MET A 327 -0.40 -9.17 8.39
CA MET A 327 0.56 -8.12 8.08
C MET A 327 1.07 -7.44 9.35
N SER A 328 2.32 -6.98 9.29
CA SER A 328 3.02 -6.31 10.39
C SER A 328 3.69 -5.04 9.88
N VAL A 329 3.73 -3.99 10.70
CA VAL A 329 4.37 -2.72 10.32
C VAL A 329 5.70 -2.58 11.02
N TYR A 330 6.73 -2.29 10.24
CA TYR A 330 8.06 -1.96 10.72
C TYR A 330 8.37 -0.49 10.43
N SER A 331 9.16 0.14 11.29
CA SER A 331 9.65 1.49 11.07
C SER A 331 11.15 1.58 11.30
N VAL A 332 11.78 2.55 10.63
CA VAL A 332 13.23 2.81 10.72
C VAL A 332 13.53 4.29 10.43
N GLY A 333 14.63 4.81 10.96
CA GLY A 333 15.09 6.18 10.73
C GLY A 333 14.92 7.06 11.97
N CYS A 334 14.45 8.29 11.80
CA CYS A 334 14.41 9.27 12.88
C CYS A 334 13.19 9.11 13.81
N GLY A 335 13.44 8.97 15.11
CA GLY A 335 12.44 8.84 16.18
C GLY A 335 11.82 10.14 16.68
N LEU A 336 12.33 11.30 16.26
CA LEU A 336 11.90 12.60 16.78
C LEU A 336 10.37 12.78 16.69
N GLY A 337 9.76 13.10 17.84
CA GLY A 337 8.31 13.28 18.02
C GLY A 337 7.51 11.97 18.06
N GLY A 338 8.16 10.81 18.14
CA GLY A 338 7.47 9.53 18.30
C GLY A 338 6.98 8.90 17.00
N LYS A 339 7.33 9.46 15.83
CA LYS A 339 6.86 9.03 14.51
C LYS A 339 7.23 7.59 14.10
N LEU A 340 8.14 6.94 14.82
CA LEU A 340 8.44 5.51 14.63
C LEU A 340 7.43 4.58 15.33
N GLY A 341 6.65 5.06 16.29
CA GLY A 341 5.55 4.28 16.88
C GLY A 341 5.97 3.27 17.95
N HIS A 342 7.15 3.41 18.56
CA HIS A 342 7.69 2.47 19.56
C HIS A 342 7.51 2.90 21.02
N GLY A 343 6.74 3.95 21.29
CA GLY A 343 6.58 4.53 22.63
C GLY A 343 7.77 5.39 23.07
N SER A 344 8.79 5.54 22.23
CA SER A 344 9.97 6.37 22.47
C SER A 344 10.15 7.43 21.37
N LYS A 345 11.10 8.34 21.58
CA LYS A 345 11.54 9.35 20.58
C LYS A 345 12.94 9.04 20.03
N THR A 346 13.38 7.79 20.15
CA THR A 346 14.73 7.34 19.79
C THR A 346 14.80 6.94 18.33
N ASP A 347 15.90 7.28 17.65
CA ASP A 347 16.17 6.85 16.28
C ASP A 347 16.39 5.33 16.22
N GLU A 348 15.96 4.70 15.14
CA GLU A 348 16.14 3.27 14.88
C GLU A 348 16.99 3.08 13.63
N ARG A 349 18.14 2.42 13.77
CA ARG A 349 19.07 2.18 12.65
C ARG A 349 18.69 0.99 11.78
N TYR A 350 17.90 0.08 12.34
CA TYR A 350 17.40 -1.12 11.69
C TYR A 350 15.88 -1.16 11.84
N PRO A 351 15.15 -1.78 10.90
CA PRO A 351 13.71 -1.93 10.99
C PRO A 351 13.31 -2.60 12.29
N ARG A 352 12.40 -1.95 13.02
CA ARG A 352 11.84 -2.45 14.27
C ARG A 352 10.33 -2.62 14.13
N LEU A 353 9.82 -3.73 14.65
CA LEU A 353 8.39 -4.04 14.66
C LEU A 353 7.62 -3.05 15.55
N ILE A 354 6.48 -2.56 15.07
CA ILE A 354 5.54 -1.77 15.85
C ILE A 354 4.56 -2.73 16.55
N GLU A 355 4.87 -3.10 17.79
CA GLU A 355 4.11 -4.09 18.58
C GLU A 355 2.69 -3.62 18.96
N GLN A 356 2.45 -2.30 18.95
CA GLN A 356 1.18 -1.71 19.38
C GLN A 356 -0.03 -2.22 18.58
N PHE A 357 0.14 -2.57 17.30
CA PHE A 357 -0.97 -3.08 16.49
C PHE A 357 -1.49 -4.43 17.01
N GLN A 358 -0.60 -5.29 17.51
CA GLN A 358 -0.99 -6.54 18.14
C GLN A 358 -1.75 -6.28 19.45
N ALA A 359 -1.30 -5.32 20.26
CA ALA A 359 -1.97 -4.93 21.50
C ALA A 359 -3.37 -4.33 21.25
N LEU A 360 -3.56 -3.62 20.14
CA LEU A 360 -4.85 -3.06 19.71
C LEU A 360 -5.74 -4.06 18.94
N ASN A 361 -5.23 -5.27 18.69
CA ASN A 361 -5.85 -6.29 17.83
C ASN A 361 -6.25 -5.72 16.46
N ILE A 362 -5.34 -4.99 15.82
CA ILE A 362 -5.50 -4.41 14.48
C ILE A 362 -4.60 -5.18 13.53
N GLN A 363 -5.14 -5.54 12.36
CA GLN A 363 -4.39 -6.14 11.25
C GLN A 363 -4.13 -5.06 10.19
N PRO A 364 -2.94 -4.45 10.13
CA PRO A 364 -2.63 -3.40 9.17
C PRO A 364 -2.80 -3.88 7.73
N VAL A 365 -3.35 -3.05 6.85
CA VAL A 365 -3.47 -3.36 5.40
C VAL A 365 -2.88 -2.27 4.52
N GLU A 366 -2.64 -1.08 5.07
CA GLU A 366 -2.06 0.06 4.37
C GLU A 366 -1.29 0.95 5.35
N VAL A 367 -0.16 1.50 4.90
CA VAL A 367 0.66 2.47 5.63
C VAL A 367 0.79 3.79 4.85
N ALA A 368 0.74 4.92 5.56
CA ALA A 368 1.07 6.23 5.03
C ALA A 368 2.03 6.96 5.96
N ALA A 369 3.03 7.63 5.40
CA ALA A 369 4.06 8.35 6.14
C ALA A 369 4.11 9.81 5.68
N GLY A 370 3.65 10.72 6.53
CA GLY A 370 3.72 12.16 6.33
C GLY A 370 5.06 12.70 6.80
N ALA A 371 5.27 14.01 6.69
CA ALA A 371 6.54 14.61 7.07
C ALA A 371 6.86 14.33 8.55
N TRP A 372 5.85 14.44 9.42
CA TRP A 372 6.02 14.36 10.87
C TRP A 372 5.20 13.27 11.57
N HIS A 373 4.20 12.71 10.90
CA HIS A 373 3.30 11.71 11.47
C HIS A 373 3.01 10.60 10.48
N ALA A 374 2.50 9.50 11.00
CA ALA A 374 2.20 8.30 10.26
C ALA A 374 0.75 7.87 10.51
N ALA A 375 0.23 7.09 9.56
CA ALA A 375 -1.10 6.53 9.66
C ALA A 375 -1.13 5.10 9.10
N VAL A 376 -2.07 4.31 9.62
CA VAL A 376 -2.36 2.94 9.18
C VAL A 376 -3.87 2.73 9.07
N VAL A 377 -4.29 2.01 8.03
CA VAL A 377 -5.63 1.41 7.94
C VAL A 377 -5.54 -0.05 8.34
N GLY A 378 -6.43 -0.49 9.23
CA GLY A 378 -6.62 -1.89 9.59
C GLY A 378 -7.59 -2.60 8.64
N ARG A 379 -7.53 -3.94 8.57
CA ARG A 379 -8.45 -4.77 7.78
C ARG A 379 -9.91 -4.62 8.20
N ASP A 380 -10.14 -4.21 9.44
CA ASP A 380 -11.45 -3.90 10.01
C ASP A 380 -11.93 -2.47 9.68
N GLY A 381 -11.12 -1.69 8.96
CA GLY A 381 -11.40 -0.31 8.59
C GLY A 381 -11.04 0.73 9.66
N ARG A 382 -10.49 0.31 10.81
CA ARG A 382 -10.00 1.27 11.83
C ARG A 382 -8.77 2.01 11.33
N VAL A 383 -8.68 3.29 11.67
CA VAL A 383 -7.51 4.13 11.37
C VAL A 383 -6.73 4.39 12.66
N CYS A 384 -5.42 4.17 12.60
CA CYS A 384 -4.49 4.59 13.64
C CYS A 384 -3.56 5.68 13.12
N THR A 385 -3.26 6.66 13.97
CA THR A 385 -2.33 7.75 13.69
C THR A 385 -1.34 7.91 14.84
N TRP A 386 -0.11 8.33 14.55
CA TRP A 386 0.90 8.64 15.57
C TRP A 386 2.00 9.55 15.03
N GLY A 387 2.83 10.09 15.91
CA GLY A 387 3.89 11.06 15.61
C GLY A 387 3.57 12.43 16.19
N TRP A 388 3.93 13.49 15.46
CA TRP A 388 3.65 14.86 15.89
C TRP A 388 2.17 15.18 15.81
N GLY A 389 1.60 15.84 16.84
CA GLY A 389 0.18 16.21 16.91
C GLY A 389 -0.19 17.58 16.38
N ARG A 390 0.80 18.40 16.00
CA ARG A 390 0.62 19.83 15.71
C ARG A 390 -0.48 20.07 14.67
N PHE A 391 -1.28 21.12 14.89
CA PHE A 391 -2.44 21.46 14.04
C PHE A 391 -3.51 20.37 13.98
N GLY A 392 -3.45 19.33 14.84
CA GLY A 392 -4.42 18.27 14.90
C GLY A 392 -4.29 17.21 13.80
N CYS A 393 -3.12 17.07 13.16
CA CYS A 393 -2.93 16.13 12.05
C CYS A 393 -3.12 14.65 12.42
N LEU A 394 -3.23 14.33 13.71
CA LEU A 394 -3.56 12.99 14.23
C LEU A 394 -5.07 12.78 14.43
N GLY A 395 -5.90 13.83 14.43
CA GLY A 395 -7.36 13.66 14.48
C GLY A 395 -7.91 13.22 15.84
N HIS A 396 -7.14 13.36 16.93
CA HIS A 396 -7.55 12.97 18.29
C HIS A 396 -8.27 14.09 19.07
N GLY A 397 -8.67 15.18 18.39
CA GLY A 397 -9.34 16.33 19.00
C GLY A 397 -8.42 17.26 19.80
N ASN A 398 -7.11 17.12 19.64
CA ASN A 398 -6.07 17.91 20.30
C ASN A 398 -4.80 17.95 19.43
N GLU A 399 -3.75 18.62 19.91
CA GLU A 399 -2.47 18.75 19.21
C GLU A 399 -1.32 17.95 19.85
N GLU A 400 -1.64 16.98 20.71
CA GLU A 400 -0.64 16.20 21.44
C GLU A 400 0.09 15.20 20.54
N CYS A 401 1.39 15.00 20.80
CA CYS A 401 2.16 13.99 20.09
C CYS A 401 1.86 12.60 20.65
N GLU A 402 1.74 11.61 19.76
CA GLU A 402 1.51 10.21 20.13
C GLU A 402 2.73 9.39 19.73
N SER A 403 3.40 8.76 20.69
CA SER A 403 4.58 7.92 20.41
C SER A 403 4.25 6.47 20.08
N LEU A 404 2.98 6.09 20.18
CA LEU A 404 2.43 4.78 19.83
C LEU A 404 1.25 4.99 18.87
N PRO A 405 1.01 4.07 17.92
CA PRO A 405 -0.23 4.05 17.15
C PRO A 405 -1.46 4.16 18.06
N LYS A 406 -2.30 5.16 17.80
CA LYS A 406 -3.54 5.40 18.54
C LYS A 406 -4.72 5.41 17.59
N VAL A 407 -5.81 4.74 17.97
CA VAL A 407 -7.04 4.68 17.19
C VAL A 407 -7.69 6.06 17.13
N VAL A 408 -8.11 6.47 15.94
CA VAL A 408 -8.86 7.71 15.74
C VAL A 408 -10.34 7.45 16.05
N GLU A 409 -10.74 7.59 17.32
CA GLU A 409 -12.08 7.23 17.81
C GLU A 409 -13.23 7.95 17.10
N ALA A 410 -12.99 9.16 16.60
CA ALA A 410 -13.95 9.92 15.80
C ALA A 410 -14.36 9.21 14.50
N LEU A 411 -13.52 8.30 13.98
CA LEU A 411 -13.77 7.47 12.80
C LEU A 411 -14.30 6.07 13.14
N SER A 412 -14.69 5.78 14.39
CA SER A 412 -15.16 4.46 14.82
C SER A 412 -16.35 3.89 14.03
N LYS A 413 -17.14 4.76 13.37
CA LYS A 413 -18.27 4.39 12.50
C LYS A 413 -17.95 4.42 11.01
N VAL A 414 -16.70 4.71 10.65
CA VAL A 414 -16.22 4.83 9.27
C VAL A 414 -15.36 3.62 8.97
N LYS A 415 -15.74 2.86 7.93
CA LYS A 415 -14.90 1.76 7.43
C LYS A 415 -13.92 2.33 6.41
N ALA A 416 -12.71 2.66 6.84
CA ALA A 416 -11.68 3.22 5.97
C ALA A 416 -11.10 2.16 5.01
N ILE A 417 -10.75 2.60 3.81
CA ILE A 417 -10.09 1.79 2.78
C ILE A 417 -8.79 2.41 2.24
N HIS A 418 -8.53 3.69 2.55
CA HIS A 418 -7.35 4.43 2.10
C HIS A 418 -7.00 5.52 3.11
N VAL A 419 -5.71 5.76 3.34
CA VAL A 419 -5.21 6.87 4.15
C VAL A 419 -4.04 7.56 3.47
N ALA A 420 -4.01 8.89 3.54
CA ALA A 420 -2.91 9.67 2.98
C ALA A 420 -2.47 10.74 3.97
N THR A 421 -1.16 10.90 4.14
CA THR A 421 -0.55 11.84 5.07
C THR A 421 0.40 12.79 4.33
N GLY A 422 0.28 14.09 4.62
CA GLY A 422 1.11 15.16 4.07
C GLY A 422 2.06 15.70 5.13
N ASP A 423 2.29 17.01 5.13
CA ASP A 423 3.11 17.67 6.16
C ASP A 423 2.45 17.60 7.55
N TYR A 424 1.34 18.33 7.70
CA TYR A 424 0.50 18.35 8.91
C TYR A 424 -0.96 18.08 8.57
N THR A 425 -1.21 17.24 7.56
CA THR A 425 -2.55 16.96 7.06
C THR A 425 -2.74 15.47 6.87
N THR A 426 -3.94 14.98 7.18
CA THR A 426 -4.34 13.59 6.96
C THR A 426 -5.68 13.53 6.26
N PHE A 427 -5.78 12.62 5.29
CA PHE A 427 -7.01 12.25 4.62
C PHE A 427 -7.33 10.78 4.84
N VAL A 428 -8.61 10.47 4.99
CA VAL A 428 -9.14 9.12 5.09
C VAL A 428 -10.28 8.97 4.10
N VAL A 429 -10.27 7.88 3.31
CA VAL A 429 -11.37 7.54 2.39
C VAL A 429 -12.11 6.32 2.93
N SER A 430 -13.43 6.39 3.00
CA SER A 430 -14.28 5.27 3.40
C SER A 430 -14.60 4.33 2.24
N GLU A 431 -15.09 3.13 2.54
CA GLU A 431 -15.58 2.16 1.54
C GLU A 431 -16.67 2.76 0.62
N ASP A 432 -17.51 3.63 1.17
CA ASP A 432 -18.58 4.36 0.46
C ASP A 432 -18.05 5.51 -0.41
N GLY A 433 -16.75 5.83 -0.33
CA GLY A 433 -16.11 6.94 -1.03
C GLY A 433 -16.28 8.30 -0.36
N ASP A 434 -16.75 8.33 0.89
CA ASP A 434 -16.74 9.56 1.70
C ASP A 434 -15.29 9.88 2.11
N VAL A 435 -14.89 11.14 1.97
CA VAL A 435 -13.54 11.62 2.27
C VAL A 435 -13.57 12.45 3.55
N TYR A 436 -12.72 12.12 4.50
CA TYR A 436 -12.52 12.85 5.74
C TYR A 436 -11.13 13.48 5.75
N SER A 437 -11.01 14.68 6.29
CA SER A 437 -9.74 15.38 6.44
C SER A 437 -9.58 16.02 7.81
N PHE A 438 -8.35 16.12 8.27
CA PHE A 438 -7.96 16.77 9.52
C PHE A 438 -6.49 17.20 9.48
N GLY A 439 -6.13 18.17 10.33
CA GLY A 439 -4.82 18.79 10.36
C GLY A 439 -4.83 20.27 9.97
N CYS A 440 -3.73 20.71 9.37
CA CYS A 440 -3.49 22.10 9.01
C CYS A 440 -4.43 22.57 7.89
N GLY A 441 -5.18 23.64 8.15
CA GLY A 441 -6.11 24.26 7.20
C GLY A 441 -5.45 25.19 6.17
N GLU A 442 -4.13 25.35 6.22
CA GLU A 442 -3.39 26.23 5.31
C GLU A 442 -3.46 25.74 3.84
N SER A 443 -3.28 26.69 2.91
CA SER A 443 -3.37 26.48 1.45
C SER A 443 -4.72 25.95 0.96
N SER A 444 -5.77 26.00 1.79
CA SER A 444 -7.07 25.39 1.48
C SER A 444 -6.97 23.89 1.11
N SER A 445 -5.95 23.22 1.65
CA SER A 445 -5.57 21.85 1.25
C SER A 445 -6.43 20.75 1.86
N LEU A 446 -7.33 21.09 2.80
CA LEU A 446 -8.30 20.18 3.41
C LEU A 446 -9.60 20.00 2.59
N GLY A 447 -9.91 20.90 1.67
CA GLY A 447 -11.13 20.80 0.85
C GLY A 447 -12.43 21.23 1.54
N HIS A 448 -12.36 21.81 2.75
CA HIS A 448 -13.52 22.40 3.42
C HIS A 448 -13.86 23.79 2.83
N ASN A 449 -15.16 24.11 2.70
CA ASN A 449 -15.62 25.38 2.16
C ASN A 449 -15.08 26.56 2.97
N ILE A 450 -14.50 27.55 2.30
CA ILE A 450 -14.24 28.86 2.90
C ILE A 450 -15.59 29.58 2.97
N GLY A 451 -16.15 29.73 4.17
CA GLY A 451 -17.33 30.57 4.37
C GLY A 451 -17.07 32.00 3.88
N ALA A 452 -18.09 32.65 3.30
CA ALA A 452 -18.02 34.02 2.79
C ALA A 452 -17.63 35.08 3.86
N ASP A 453 -17.55 34.69 5.13
CA ASP A 453 -17.38 35.57 6.28
C ASP A 453 -15.93 35.77 6.73
N GLY A 454 -14.94 35.30 5.97
CA GLY A 454 -13.51 35.58 6.26
C GLY A 454 -13.02 35.06 7.62
N GLN A 455 -13.77 34.16 8.27
CA GLN A 455 -13.28 33.41 9.42
C GLN A 455 -12.19 32.48 8.88
N GLY A 456 -10.94 32.78 9.24
CA GLY A 456 -9.74 32.27 8.60
C GLY A 456 -9.64 30.75 8.54
N ARG A 457 -8.75 30.28 7.67
CA ARG A 457 -8.30 28.89 7.50
C ARG A 457 -8.10 28.21 8.87
N GLN A 458 -9.07 27.43 9.34
CA GLN A 458 -8.99 26.78 10.65
C GLN A 458 -8.38 25.39 10.54
N ASN A 459 -7.57 25.04 11.53
CA ASN A 459 -7.09 23.69 11.70
C ASN A 459 -8.24 22.78 12.16
N VAL A 460 -8.28 21.58 11.63
CA VAL A 460 -9.33 20.60 11.90
C VAL A 460 -8.75 19.54 12.82
N LEU A 461 -9.07 19.60 14.12
CA LEU A 461 -8.43 18.74 15.13
C LEU A 461 -9.04 17.33 15.23
N SER A 462 -10.24 17.14 14.68
CA SER A 462 -10.94 15.86 14.59
C SER A 462 -11.39 15.65 13.15
N PRO A 463 -11.39 14.41 12.62
CA PRO A 463 -11.80 14.12 11.25
C PRO A 463 -13.15 14.74 10.87
N GLU A 464 -13.15 15.58 9.84
CA GLU A 464 -14.36 16.20 9.29
C GLU A 464 -14.62 15.74 7.85
N LEU A 465 -15.89 15.58 7.51
CA LEU A 465 -16.31 15.18 6.16
C LEU A 465 -16.05 16.32 5.16
N VAL A 466 -15.36 16.01 4.07
CA VAL A 466 -15.12 16.92 2.95
C VAL A 466 -16.37 16.99 2.07
N THR A 467 -17.32 17.82 2.49
CA THR A 467 -18.63 17.94 1.84
C THR A 467 -18.56 18.36 0.36
N SER A 468 -17.52 19.10 -0.03
CA SER A 468 -17.28 19.50 -1.42
C SER A 468 -17.02 18.30 -2.34
N LEU A 469 -16.25 17.29 -1.87
CA LEU A 469 -16.04 16.03 -2.61
C LEU A 469 -17.30 15.14 -2.62
N LYS A 470 -18.12 15.18 -1.57
CA LYS A 470 -19.39 14.43 -1.54
C LYS A 470 -20.39 14.89 -2.62
N GLN A 471 -20.31 16.15 -3.03
CA GLN A 471 -21.15 16.70 -4.11
C GLN A 471 -20.78 16.15 -5.51
N VAL A 472 -19.60 15.54 -5.65
CA VAL A 472 -19.07 15.04 -6.94
C VAL A 472 -19.86 13.83 -7.47
N LYS A 473 -20.76 13.23 -6.67
CA LYS A 473 -21.62 12.08 -7.05
C LYS A 473 -20.84 10.90 -7.67
N GLU A 474 -19.58 10.76 -7.31
CA GLU A 474 -18.72 9.65 -7.70
C GLU A 474 -17.95 9.15 -6.49
N ARG A 475 -17.66 7.85 -6.49
CA ARG A 475 -16.93 7.21 -5.41
C ARG A 475 -15.46 7.58 -5.52
N VAL A 476 -14.95 8.38 -4.58
CA VAL A 476 -13.51 8.61 -4.43
C VAL A 476 -12.88 7.32 -3.91
N VAL A 477 -11.77 6.92 -4.54
CA VAL A 477 -11.06 5.69 -4.16
C VAL A 477 -9.63 5.94 -3.70
N HIS A 478 -9.07 7.10 -4.02
CA HIS A 478 -7.69 7.41 -3.68
C HIS A 478 -7.51 8.93 -3.49
N ILE A 479 -6.74 9.29 -2.46
CA ILE A 479 -6.27 10.66 -2.22
C ILE A 479 -4.75 10.68 -2.33
N SER A 480 -4.21 11.64 -3.06
CA SER A 480 -2.79 11.99 -3.05
C SER A 480 -2.65 13.44 -2.62
N LEU A 481 -1.72 13.73 -1.71
CA LEU A 481 -1.43 15.09 -1.25
C LEU A 481 0.07 15.33 -1.17
N THR A 482 0.44 16.61 -1.28
CA THR A 482 1.83 17.04 -1.12
C THR A 482 2.36 16.68 0.26
N ASN A 483 3.44 15.89 0.29
CA ASN A 483 4.21 15.60 1.49
C ASN A 483 5.52 16.40 1.49
N SER A 484 5.45 17.69 1.87
CA SER A 484 6.60 18.58 1.93
C SER A 484 6.39 19.74 2.88
N ILE A 485 7.44 20.13 3.59
CA ILE A 485 7.47 21.31 4.49
C ILE A 485 7.89 22.60 3.77
N TYR A 486 8.31 22.52 2.51
CA TYR A 486 8.89 23.64 1.77
C TYR A 486 7.97 24.16 0.64
N TRP A 487 6.88 23.46 0.37
CA TRP A 487 5.98 23.75 -0.73
C TRP A 487 4.55 23.83 -0.23
N ASN A 488 3.79 24.76 -0.81
CA ASN A 488 2.36 24.84 -0.54
C ASN A 488 1.67 23.56 -1.00
N ALA A 489 0.81 23.02 -0.15
CA ALA A 489 0.21 21.72 -0.36
C ALA A 489 -0.94 21.79 -1.36
N HIS A 490 -1.01 20.79 -2.23
CA HIS A 490 -2.19 20.51 -3.04
C HIS A 490 -2.57 19.04 -2.92
N THR A 491 -3.81 18.75 -3.27
CA THR A 491 -4.45 17.46 -3.07
C THR A 491 -5.21 17.06 -4.32
N PHE A 492 -5.07 15.80 -4.70
CA PHE A 492 -5.85 15.14 -5.72
C PHE A 492 -6.78 14.09 -5.13
N ALA A 493 -8.01 14.08 -5.60
CA ALA A 493 -8.97 13.00 -5.40
C ALA A 493 -9.25 12.29 -6.72
N LEU A 494 -8.97 10.98 -6.75
CA LEU A 494 -9.22 10.11 -7.88
C LEU A 494 -10.47 9.28 -7.61
N THR A 495 -11.41 9.28 -8.57
CA THR A 495 -12.63 8.48 -8.50
C THR A 495 -12.46 7.12 -9.14
N GLU A 496 -13.34 6.17 -8.77
CA GLU A 496 -13.39 4.83 -9.37
C GLU A 496 -13.59 4.86 -10.90
N SER A 497 -14.21 5.92 -11.43
CA SER A 497 -14.43 6.11 -12.86
C SER A 497 -13.20 6.65 -13.60
N GLY A 498 -12.10 6.93 -12.90
CA GLY A 498 -10.88 7.51 -13.47
C GLY A 498 -10.90 9.03 -13.60
N LYS A 499 -11.85 9.74 -12.95
CA LYS A 499 -11.85 11.20 -12.95
C LYS A 499 -10.98 11.75 -11.83
N LEU A 500 -10.22 12.79 -12.17
CA LEU A 500 -9.29 13.45 -11.26
C LEU A 500 -9.82 14.82 -10.85
N TYR A 501 -9.85 15.07 -9.54
CA TYR A 501 -10.21 16.36 -8.97
C TYR A 501 -9.04 16.93 -8.17
N GLY A 502 -8.73 18.22 -8.35
CA GLY A 502 -7.65 18.92 -7.66
C GLY A 502 -8.12 20.09 -6.82
N PHE A 503 -7.49 20.31 -5.68
CA PHE A 503 -7.69 21.46 -4.80
C PHE A 503 -6.41 21.74 -3.98
N GLY A 504 -6.34 22.89 -3.33
CA GLY A 504 -5.18 23.39 -2.60
C GLY A 504 -4.41 24.46 -3.38
N ALA A 505 -3.09 24.52 -3.21
CA ALA A 505 -2.23 25.50 -3.86
C ALA A 505 -2.07 25.24 -5.37
N GLY A 506 -2.02 26.31 -6.16
CA GLY A 506 -1.90 26.27 -7.62
C GLY A 506 -0.99 27.35 -8.21
N ASP A 507 -0.18 27.98 -7.36
CA ASP A 507 0.74 29.08 -7.65
C ASP A 507 1.88 28.74 -8.62
N LYS A 508 2.05 27.46 -8.94
CA LYS A 508 3.03 26.93 -9.90
C LYS A 508 2.40 26.12 -11.02
N GLY A 509 1.08 26.12 -11.15
CA GLY A 509 0.38 25.27 -12.12
C GLY A 509 0.24 23.80 -11.69
N GLN A 510 0.57 23.45 -10.45
CA GLN A 510 0.53 22.08 -9.91
C GLN A 510 -0.88 21.49 -9.80
N LEU A 511 -1.93 22.27 -10.05
CA LEU A 511 -3.31 21.80 -10.17
C LEU A 511 -3.72 21.48 -11.62
N GLY A 512 -2.88 21.81 -12.61
CA GLY A 512 -3.16 21.54 -14.02
C GLY A 512 -4.28 22.42 -14.59
N VAL A 513 -4.60 23.52 -13.91
CA VAL A 513 -5.59 24.51 -14.33
C VAL A 513 -4.98 25.90 -14.17
N GLU A 514 -5.11 26.73 -15.21
CA GLU A 514 -4.73 28.14 -15.15
C GLU A 514 -5.71 28.92 -14.28
N PHE A 515 -5.20 29.62 -13.27
CA PHE A 515 -6.00 30.52 -12.45
C PHE A 515 -6.26 31.85 -13.16
N VAL A 516 -7.41 32.45 -12.86
CA VAL A 516 -7.65 33.86 -13.17
C VAL A 516 -6.65 34.70 -12.36
N ALA A 517 -6.25 35.86 -12.89
CA ALA A 517 -5.35 36.79 -12.18
C ALA A 517 -5.79 36.99 -10.71
N ASP A 518 -4.82 36.95 -9.79
CA ASP A 518 -4.95 37.09 -8.33
C ASP A 518 -5.42 35.87 -7.51
N GLN A 519 -5.66 34.70 -8.11
CA GLN A 519 -5.87 33.43 -7.36
C GLN A 519 -4.63 32.54 -7.35
N SER A 520 -4.15 32.14 -6.16
CA SER A 520 -3.00 31.25 -5.96
C SER A 520 -3.35 29.90 -5.34
N GLU A 521 -4.59 29.73 -4.88
CA GLU A 521 -5.10 28.51 -4.23
C GLU A 521 -6.58 28.32 -4.53
N ARG A 522 -7.07 27.10 -4.29
CA ARG A 522 -8.47 26.71 -4.48
C ARG A 522 -8.94 25.80 -3.36
N GLY A 523 -9.96 26.20 -2.62
CA GLY A 523 -10.55 25.33 -1.58
C GLY A 523 -11.51 24.27 -2.11
N ASN A 524 -12.14 24.51 -3.26
CA ASN A 524 -13.12 23.58 -3.83
C ASN A 524 -12.49 22.66 -4.88
N PRO A 525 -12.70 21.33 -4.81
CA PRO A 525 -12.25 20.38 -5.82
C PRO A 525 -12.78 20.73 -7.21
N GLU A 526 -11.89 20.81 -8.20
CA GLU A 526 -12.24 20.97 -9.60
C GLU A 526 -11.72 19.80 -10.42
N ARG A 527 -12.50 19.38 -11.41
CA ARG A 527 -12.09 18.34 -12.35
C ARG A 527 -10.95 18.82 -13.24
N ILE A 528 -9.88 18.05 -13.29
CA ILE A 528 -8.74 18.28 -14.18
C ILE A 528 -9.00 17.58 -15.51
N ASP A 529 -8.71 18.26 -16.62
CA ASP A 529 -8.95 17.75 -17.97
C ASP A 529 -7.84 16.77 -18.40
N ILE A 530 -7.84 15.58 -17.79
CA ILE A 530 -7.01 14.45 -18.19
C ILE A 530 -7.92 13.22 -18.29
N ASP A 531 -7.90 12.56 -19.43
CA ASP A 531 -8.47 11.22 -19.55
C ASP A 531 -7.47 10.19 -19.02
N LEU A 532 -7.77 9.64 -17.84
CA LEU A 532 -6.92 8.64 -17.22
C LEU A 532 -7.26 7.21 -17.61
N THR A 533 -8.24 6.99 -18.50
CA THR A 533 -8.78 5.65 -18.84
C THR A 533 -8.12 4.93 -20.01
#